data_AF-Q4N9M0-F1
#
_entry.id   AF-Q4N9M0-F1
#
_cell.length_a   1.000
_cell.length_b   1.000
_cell.length_c   1.000
_cell.angle_alpha   90.00
_cell.angle_beta   90.00
_cell.angle_gamma   90.00
#
_symmetry.space_group_name_H-M   'P 1'
#
loop_
_entity.id
_entity.type
_entity.pdbx_description
1 polymer ?
#
loop_
_entity_poly.entity_id
_entity_poly.type
_entity_poly.pdbx_seq_one_letter_code
_entity_poly.pdbx_strand_id
1 'polypeptide(L)'
;MCIPNPYKTMKYGIFDSHLASKIQPQCVGVPFSFKSKNNFSTSSEGRVTWEDHEEIAELLYTEFKSTNPLTLRFTDLHEMVEAVVRKHHFCEISGECSEGALEQIQMTWLELYEQD
;
A
#
# COMPACT_ATOMS: atom_id res chain seq x y z
N MET A 1 12.28 1.41 18.10
CA MET A 1 12.28 2.84 18.48
C MET A 1 11.76 3.62 17.30
N CYS A 2 10.45 3.93 17.28
CA CYS A 2 9.85 4.69 16.18
C CYS A 2 9.98 6.18 16.50
N ILE A 3 10.66 6.92 15.62
CA ILE A 3 10.82 8.37 15.74
C ILE A 3 9.50 9.03 15.29
N PRO A 4 8.91 9.94 16.09
CA PRO A 4 7.71 10.65 15.68
C PRO A 4 8.02 11.64 14.56
N ASN A 5 7.17 11.61 13.55
CA ASN A 5 7.36 12.35 12.31
C ASN A 5 6.57 13.67 12.29
N PRO A 6 7.21 14.84 12.08
CA PRO A 6 6.57 16.13 12.30
C PRO A 6 5.83 16.74 11.09
N TYR A 7 5.64 16.06 9.96
CA TYR A 7 5.07 16.69 8.77
C TYR A 7 3.56 16.49 8.60
N LYS A 8 2.79 17.01 9.56
CA LYS A 8 1.40 17.37 9.31
C LYS A 8 1.33 18.85 8.92
N THR A 9 1.32 19.15 7.61
CA THR A 9 0.51 20.18 6.94
C THR A 9 0.99 20.38 5.48
N MET A 10 0.17 20.05 4.48
CA MET A 10 -0.04 20.82 3.23
C MET A 10 -1.00 20.02 2.32
N LYS A 11 -2.29 20.38 2.28
CA LYS A 11 -2.91 21.29 1.30
C LYS A 11 -2.97 20.67 -0.11
N TYR A 12 -4.10 20.02 -0.39
CA TYR A 12 -4.55 19.66 -1.74
C TYR A 12 -4.45 20.88 -2.67
N GLY A 13 -3.70 20.69 -3.75
CA GLY A 13 -3.54 21.65 -4.84
C GLY A 13 -3.44 20.88 -6.16
N ILE A 14 -4.54 20.93 -6.92
CA ILE A 14 -4.66 20.71 -8.37
C ILE A 14 -3.37 21.06 -9.13
N PHE A 15 -2.88 20.21 -10.06
CA PHE A 15 -2.35 20.61 -11.38
C PHE A 15 -2.11 19.40 -12.32
N ASP A 16 -2.78 19.49 -13.47
CA ASP A 16 -2.48 19.05 -14.83
C ASP A 16 -1.69 17.76 -15.16
N SER A 17 -2.40 16.93 -15.92
CA SER A 17 -2.00 16.19 -17.11
C SER A 17 -0.72 16.67 -17.84
N HIS A 18 0.30 15.81 -17.87
CA HIS A 18 1.09 15.61 -19.09
C HIS A 18 1.72 14.23 -19.20
N LEU A 19 1.35 13.60 -20.30
CA LEU A 19 1.93 12.49 -21.03
C LEU A 19 3.47 12.38 -20.96
N ALA A 20 3.98 11.22 -20.55
CA ALA A 20 5.31 10.75 -20.93
C ALA A 20 5.32 9.23 -21.10
N SER A 21 5.00 8.78 -22.31
CA SER A 21 5.36 7.45 -22.80
C SER A 21 6.88 7.32 -22.94
N LYS A 22 7.48 6.26 -22.35
CA LYS A 22 8.56 5.48 -22.99
C LYS A 22 8.90 4.17 -22.24
N ILE A 23 8.31 3.11 -22.80
CA ILE A 23 8.70 1.70 -22.92
C ILE A 23 10.08 1.26 -22.36
N GLN A 24 10.00 0.36 -21.36
CA GLN A 24 10.59 -0.99 -21.13
C GLN A 24 12.08 -1.33 -21.43
N PRO A 25 12.68 -2.29 -20.69
CA PRO A 25 12.63 -3.68 -21.15
C PRO A 25 12.38 -4.76 -20.07
N GLN A 26 11.66 -5.80 -20.51
CA GLN A 26 11.50 -7.13 -19.94
C GLN A 26 12.80 -7.86 -19.52
N CYS A 27 12.77 -8.59 -18.39
CA CYS A 27 12.96 -10.06 -18.29
C CYS A 27 13.15 -10.52 -16.83
N VAL A 28 12.23 -11.35 -16.32
CA VAL A 28 12.49 -12.73 -15.87
C VAL A 28 11.15 -13.35 -15.49
N GLY A 29 10.85 -14.50 -16.10
CA GLY A 29 9.70 -15.30 -15.71
C GLY A 29 9.88 -15.78 -14.28
N VAL A 30 9.09 -15.23 -13.37
CA VAL A 30 8.68 -15.95 -12.18
C VAL A 30 7.27 -16.44 -12.49
N PRO A 31 6.97 -17.75 -12.42
CA PRO A 31 5.61 -18.14 -12.10
C PRO A 31 5.39 -17.63 -10.68
N PHE A 32 4.97 -16.37 -10.54
CA PHE A 32 4.43 -15.91 -9.26
C PHE A 32 3.13 -16.67 -9.13
N SER A 33 3.25 -17.87 -8.54
CA SER A 33 2.14 -18.62 -8.03
C SER A 33 1.53 -17.69 -6.99
N PHE A 34 0.55 -16.90 -7.44
CA PHE A 34 -0.35 -16.17 -6.60
C PHE A 34 -1.06 -17.25 -5.79
N LYS A 35 -0.42 -17.62 -4.69
CA LYS A 35 -0.90 -18.64 -3.79
C LYS A 35 -2.06 -18.00 -3.08
N SER A 36 -3.22 -18.08 -3.74
CA SER A 36 -4.52 -17.81 -3.17
C SER A 36 -4.59 -18.52 -1.84
N LYS A 37 -4.37 -17.72 -0.80
CA LYS A 37 -4.87 -17.96 0.54
C LYS A 37 -5.83 -16.82 0.77
N ASN A 38 -6.99 -16.94 0.12
CA ASN A 38 -8.18 -16.23 0.56
C ASN A 38 -8.42 -16.60 2.02
N ASN A 39 -7.87 -15.80 2.93
CA ASN A 39 -8.46 -15.54 4.23
C ASN A 39 -9.15 -14.18 4.13
N PHE A 40 -10.02 -13.99 3.12
CA PHE A 40 -11.06 -12.97 3.19
C PHE A 40 -12.08 -13.44 4.24
N SER A 41 -11.66 -13.36 5.50
CA SER A 41 -12.47 -13.65 6.66
C SER A 41 -13.17 -12.37 7.03
N THR A 42 -14.21 -12.05 6.27
CA THR A 42 -15.26 -11.14 6.74
C THR A 42 -16.05 -11.82 7.85
N SER A 43 -15.46 -11.95 9.04
CA SER A 43 -16.21 -11.94 10.30
C SER A 43 -15.29 -11.98 11.51
N SER A 44 -15.39 -10.93 12.32
CA SER A 44 -15.09 -10.91 13.77
C SER A 44 -13.64 -10.65 14.21
N GLU A 45 -13.37 -9.37 14.42
CA GLU A 45 -12.50 -8.79 15.46
C GLU A 45 -10.97 -8.88 15.30
N GLY A 46 -10.41 -7.86 14.65
CA GLY A 46 -9.75 -6.79 15.43
C GLY A 46 -8.23 -6.68 15.35
N ARG A 47 -7.56 -7.31 14.38
CA ARG A 47 -6.11 -7.17 14.25
C ARG A 47 -5.62 -7.33 12.81
N VAL A 48 -5.51 -6.21 12.11
CA VAL A 48 -4.77 -6.14 10.84
C VAL A 48 -3.27 -6.23 11.16
N THR A 49 -2.53 -7.03 10.40
CA THR A 49 -1.07 -7.15 10.54
C THR A 49 -0.35 -6.70 9.27
N TRP A 50 0.95 -6.42 9.38
CA TRP A 50 1.78 -6.09 8.22
C TRP A 50 1.88 -7.22 7.18
N GLU A 51 1.51 -8.46 7.55
CA GLU A 51 1.46 -9.61 6.64
C GLU A 51 0.20 -9.61 5.76
N ASP A 52 -0.86 -8.89 6.16
CA ASP A 52 -2.13 -8.75 5.42
C ASP A 52 -1.99 -7.73 4.26
N HIS A 53 -0.98 -7.92 3.42
CA HIS A 53 -0.60 -6.98 2.37
C HIS A 53 -1.68 -6.76 1.31
N GLU A 54 -2.52 -7.77 1.06
CA GLU A 54 -3.64 -7.70 0.11
C GLU A 54 -4.72 -6.75 0.64
N GLU A 55 -5.16 -6.96 1.89
CA GLU A 55 -6.17 -6.12 2.53
C GLU A 55 -5.69 -4.66 2.65
N ILE A 56 -4.45 -4.45 3.09
CA ILE A 56 -3.86 -3.12 3.21
C ILE A 56 -3.77 -2.42 1.84
N ALA A 57 -3.33 -3.14 0.80
CA ALA A 57 -3.20 -2.59 -0.55
C ALA A 57 -4.56 -2.20 -1.14
N GLU A 58 -5.60 -3.01 -0.96
CA GLU A 58 -6.96 -2.69 -1.41
C GLU A 58 -7.52 -1.44 -0.73
N LEU A 59 -7.28 -1.28 0.57
CA LEU A 59 -7.69 -0.09 1.32
C LEU A 59 -6.94 1.16 0.84
N LEU A 60 -5.62 1.06 0.66
CA LEU A 60 -4.79 2.13 0.11
C LEU A 60 -5.24 2.51 -1.29
N TYR A 61 -5.49 1.53 -2.15
CA TYR A 61 -5.97 1.76 -3.50
C TYR A 61 -7.34 2.46 -3.48
N THR A 62 -8.27 2.02 -2.62
CA THR A 62 -9.60 2.62 -2.49
C THR A 62 -9.53 4.12 -2.13
N GLU A 63 -8.62 4.50 -1.24
CA GLU A 63 -8.44 5.89 -0.81
C GLU A 63 -7.56 6.72 -1.77
N PHE A 64 -6.56 6.10 -2.40
CA PHE A 64 -5.51 6.74 -3.18
C PHE A 64 -5.37 6.13 -4.59
N LYS A 65 -6.47 5.95 -5.31
CA LYS A 65 -6.49 5.37 -6.67
C LYS A 65 -5.54 6.01 -7.67
N SER A 66 -5.31 7.32 -7.56
CA SER A 66 -4.47 8.08 -8.49
C SER A 66 -3.01 8.23 -8.04
N THR A 67 -2.63 7.58 -6.93
CA THR A 67 -1.27 7.67 -6.38
C THR A 67 -0.46 6.46 -6.81
N ASN A 68 0.70 6.68 -7.43
CA ASN A 68 1.60 5.60 -7.80
C ASN A 68 2.44 5.14 -6.58
N PRO A 69 2.31 3.86 -6.16
CA PRO A 69 2.99 3.35 -4.97
C PRO A 69 4.52 3.31 -5.07
N LEU A 70 5.09 3.19 -6.27
CA LEU A 70 6.55 3.19 -6.47
C LEU A 70 7.19 4.57 -6.32
N THR A 71 6.39 5.64 -6.35
CA THR A 71 6.90 7.00 -6.14
C THR A 71 7.01 7.36 -4.66
N LEU A 72 6.41 6.56 -3.78
CA LEU A 72 6.43 6.75 -2.33
C LEU A 72 7.69 6.14 -1.72
N ARG A 73 8.25 6.82 -0.71
CA ARG A 73 9.28 6.25 0.15
C ARG A 73 8.63 5.33 1.17
N PHE A 74 9.35 4.32 1.65
CA PHE A 74 8.83 3.39 2.65
C PHE A 74 8.32 4.07 3.93
N THR A 75 8.93 5.18 4.34
CA THR A 75 8.44 5.98 5.47
C THR A 75 7.05 6.56 5.22
N ASP A 76 6.84 7.12 4.02
CA ASP A 76 5.57 7.73 3.64
C ASP A 76 4.50 6.64 3.44
N LEU A 77 4.87 5.51 2.82
CA LEU A 77 3.99 4.35 2.67
C LEU A 77 3.53 3.82 4.03
N HIS A 78 4.44 3.66 4.99
CA HIS A 78 4.12 3.20 6.35
C HIS A 78 3.08 4.09 7.03
N GLU A 79 3.25 5.41 6.96
CA GLU A 79 2.29 6.37 7.54
C GLU A 79 0.93 6.32 6.84
N MET A 80 0.91 6.17 5.51
CA MET A 80 -0.32 6.01 4.75
C MET A 80 -1.06 4.73 5.15
N VAL A 81 -0.34 3.61 5.26
CA VAL A 81 -0.87 2.32 5.71
C VAL A 81 -1.53 2.45 7.09
N GLU A 82 -0.82 2.98 8.08
CA GLU A 82 -1.37 3.17 9.43
C GLU A 82 -2.57 4.12 9.44
N ALA A 83 -2.53 5.21 8.67
CA ALA A 83 -3.62 6.17 8.59
C ALA A 83 -4.90 5.54 8.02
N VAL A 84 -4.75 4.74 6.96
CA VAL A 84 -5.86 4.05 6.30
C VAL A 84 -6.41 2.93 7.19
N VAL A 85 -5.56 2.08 7.76
CA VAL A 85 -6.03 0.99 8.65
C VAL A 85 -6.75 1.57 9.88
N ARG A 86 -6.20 2.61 10.50
CA ARG A 86 -6.85 3.31 11.62
C ARG A 86 -8.20 3.92 11.22
N LYS A 87 -8.35 4.39 9.98
CA LYS A 87 -9.60 4.96 9.45
C LYS A 87 -10.67 3.89 9.20
N HIS A 88 -10.30 2.73 8.67
CA HIS A 88 -11.25 1.68 8.26
C HIS A 88 -11.58 0.69 9.37
N HIS A 89 -10.57 0.27 10.14
CA HIS A 89 -10.72 -0.76 11.17
C HIS A 89 -10.77 -0.19 12.59
N PHE A 90 -10.57 1.13 12.75
CA PHE A 90 -10.51 1.82 14.05
C PHE A 90 -9.52 1.16 15.02
N CYS A 91 -8.52 0.45 14.49
CA CYS A 91 -7.50 -0.26 15.25
C CYS A 91 -6.09 0.09 14.72
N GLU A 92 -5.08 -0.24 15.51
CA GLU A 92 -3.68 -0.13 15.10
C GLU A 92 -3.20 -1.45 14.50
N ILE A 93 -2.34 -1.36 13.48
CA ILE A 93 -1.71 -2.54 12.89
C ILE A 93 -0.85 -3.22 13.95
N SER A 94 -1.00 -4.53 14.08
CA SER A 94 -0.14 -5.33 14.95
C SER A 94 1.07 -5.87 14.25
N GLY A 95 2.17 -5.89 15.00
CA GLY A 95 3.45 -6.44 14.55
C GLY A 95 4.47 -5.36 14.28
N GLU A 96 5.68 -5.79 13.93
CA GLU A 96 6.76 -4.91 13.54
C GLU A 96 6.73 -4.68 12.03
N CYS A 97 6.78 -3.42 11.62
CA CYS A 97 6.99 -3.08 10.23
C CYS A 97 8.38 -3.58 9.81
N SER A 98 8.41 -4.46 8.81
CA SER A 98 9.63 -4.92 8.15
C SER A 98 9.68 -4.35 6.74
N GLU A 99 10.87 -4.03 6.23
CA GLU A 99 11.04 -3.50 4.86
C GLU A 99 10.44 -4.45 3.81
N GLY A 100 10.57 -5.77 3.99
CA GLY A 100 9.94 -6.75 3.10
C GLY A 100 8.40 -6.74 3.16
N ALA A 101 7.78 -6.42 4.29
CA ALA A 101 6.32 -6.31 4.37
C ALA A 101 5.82 -5.08 3.60
N LEU A 102 6.51 -3.94 3.76
CA LEU A 102 6.21 -2.73 3.00
C LEU A 102 6.43 -2.91 1.49
N GLU A 103 7.50 -3.61 1.10
CA GLU A 103 7.75 -3.95 -0.31
C GLU A 103 6.61 -4.81 -0.87
N GLN A 104 6.15 -5.82 -0.13
CA GLN A 104 5.01 -6.64 -0.56
C GLN A 104 3.73 -5.82 -0.72
N ILE A 105 3.40 -4.96 0.26
CA ILE A 105 2.25 -4.04 0.17
C ILE A 105 2.38 -3.12 -1.06
N GLN A 106 3.57 -2.57 -1.28
CA GLN A 106 3.87 -1.71 -2.42
C GLN A 106 3.65 -2.44 -3.75
N MET A 107 4.05 -3.71 -3.83
CA MET A 107 3.91 -4.52 -5.03
C MET A 107 2.47 -4.93 -5.31
N THR A 108 1.73 -5.35 -4.28
CA THR A 108 0.30 -5.66 -4.43
C THR A 108 -0.50 -4.42 -4.80
N TRP A 109 -0.20 -3.27 -4.18
CA TRP A 109 -0.86 -2.01 -4.55
C TRP A 109 -0.52 -1.57 -5.98
N LEU A 110 0.73 -1.75 -6.42
CA LEU A 110 1.10 -1.45 -7.80
C LEU A 110 0.31 -2.30 -8.79
N GLU A 111 0.16 -3.59 -8.52
CA GLU A 111 -0.65 -4.49 -9.36
C GLU A 111 -2.10 -3.98 -9.50
N LEU A 112 -2.72 -3.55 -8.40
CA LEU A 112 -4.06 -2.97 -8.42
C LEU A 112 -4.12 -1.66 -9.23
N TYR A 113 -3.09 -0.81 -9.12
CA TYR A 113 -3.01 0.45 -9.86
C TYR A 113 -2.82 0.23 -11.37
N GLU A 114 -2.10 -0.81 -11.79
CA GLU A 114 -1.88 -1.14 -13.20
C GLU A 114 -3.06 -1.91 -13.84
N GLN A 115 -3.92 -2.53 -13.02
CA GLN A 115 -5.08 -3.31 -13.48
C GLN A 115 -6.37 -2.48 -13.70
N ASP A 116 -6.44 -1.23 -13.24
CA ASP A 116 -7.57 -0.30 -13.41
C ASP A 116 -7.45 0.54 -14.70
#